data_AF-A0A2M7S3R2-F1
#
_entry.id   AF-A0A2M7S3R2-F1
#
_cell.length_a   1.000
_cell.length_b   1.000
_cell.length_c   1.000
_cell.angle_alpha   90.00
_cell.angle_beta   90.00
_cell.angle_gamma   90.00
#
_symmetry.space_group_name_H-M   'P 1'
#
loop_
_entity.id
_entity.type
_entity.pdbx_description
1 polymer ?
#
loop_
_entity_poly.entity_id
_entity_poly.type
_entity_poly.pdbx_seq_one_letter_code
_entity_poly.pdbx_strand_id
1 'polypeptide(L)'
;MSHVKEGIKLARQKNLDKPIIEMIEQHHGTSVMHSIYRKALEKNGVIPEHDFRYPGPKPLTKESVVLMLADACEAASRLIEEPTNARLRDMVEKIINDKFTDGQFNDSPITLSDLNKIAESIVSTLTGIFHSRIEYEEKENNKPKDTGS
;
A
#
# COMPACT_ATOMS: atom_id res chain seq x y z
N MET A 1 14.15 6.70 1.26
CA MET A 1 14.05 7.80 0.26
C MET A 1 14.60 7.45 -1.13
N SER A 2 15.37 6.36 -1.31
CA SER A 2 16.06 6.04 -2.58
C SER A 2 15.19 5.33 -3.62
N HIS A 3 14.23 4.49 -3.20
CA HIS A 3 13.60 3.53 -4.12
C HIS A 3 12.76 4.18 -5.22
N VAL A 4 12.07 5.29 -4.93
CA VAL A 4 11.33 6.05 -5.96
C VAL A 4 12.29 6.56 -7.04
N LYS A 5 13.40 7.18 -6.63
CA LYS A 5 14.42 7.72 -7.56
C LYS A 5 15.08 6.62 -8.38
N GLU A 6 15.39 5.49 -7.73
CA GLU A 6 15.94 4.30 -8.40
C GLU A 6 14.94 3.69 -9.38
N GLY A 7 13.66 3.59 -9.01
CA GLY A 7 12.59 3.10 -9.86
C GLY A 7 12.40 3.96 -11.12
N ILE A 8 12.38 5.28 -10.96
CA ILE A 8 12.33 6.23 -12.09
C ILE A 8 13.55 6.05 -13.00
N LYS A 9 14.75 5.96 -12.42
CA LYS A 9 15.99 5.77 -13.19
C LYS A 9 15.93 4.47 -13.99
N LEU A 10 15.51 3.37 -13.38
CA LEU A 10 15.39 2.07 -14.04
C LEU A 10 14.33 2.11 -15.14
N ALA A 11 13.16 2.67 -14.88
CA ALA A 11 12.08 2.78 -15.86
C ALA A 11 12.52 3.58 -17.10
N ARG A 12 13.26 4.68 -16.90
CA ARG A 12 13.87 5.45 -18.00
C ARG A 12 14.91 4.65 -18.77
N GLN A 13 15.79 3.91 -18.08
CA GLN A 13 16.78 3.04 -18.73
C GLN A 13 16.13 1.93 -19.57
N LYS A 14 14.92 1.52 -19.19
CA LYS A 14 14.12 0.52 -19.92
C LYS A 14 13.19 1.15 -20.96
N ASN A 15 13.24 2.46 -21.17
CA ASN A 15 12.38 3.19 -22.10
C ASN A 15 10.89 2.92 -21.87
N LEU A 16 10.47 2.81 -20.60
CA LEU A 16 9.06 2.70 -20.27
C LEU A 16 8.34 4.02 -20.57
N ASP A 17 7.07 3.92 -20.95
CA ASP A 17 6.25 5.07 -21.26
C ASP A 17 6.07 6.00 -20.06
N LYS A 18 5.91 7.29 -20.36
CA LYS A 18 5.76 8.37 -19.38
C LYS A 18 4.74 8.07 -18.27
N PRO A 19 3.53 7.52 -18.55
CA PRO A 19 2.55 7.24 -17.50
C PRO A 19 3.05 6.25 -16.44
N ILE A 20 3.87 5.27 -16.83
CA ILE A 20 4.45 4.30 -15.88
C ILE A 20 5.48 4.99 -14.98
N ILE A 21 6.34 5.83 -15.56
CA ILE A 21 7.33 6.60 -14.80
C ILE A 21 6.63 7.54 -13.81
N GLU A 22 5.56 8.20 -14.25
CA GLU A 22 4.74 9.09 -13.40
C GLU A 22 4.07 8.33 -12.26
N MET A 23 3.55 7.12 -12.50
CA MET A 23 3.01 6.25 -11.46
C MET A 23 4.08 5.85 -10.42
N ILE A 24 5.30 5.50 -10.86
CA ILE A 24 6.41 5.20 -9.96
C ILE A 24 6.77 6.43 -9.12
N GLU A 25 6.74 7.63 -9.69
CA GLU A 25 7.03 8.85 -8.96
C GLU A 25 5.94 9.20 -7.92
N GLN A 26 4.67 8.98 -8.27
CA GLN A 26 3.51 9.46 -7.50
C GLN A 26 2.96 8.46 -6.47
N HIS A 27 3.28 7.17 -6.54
CA HIS A 27 2.56 6.13 -5.76
C HIS A 27 2.60 6.33 -4.23
N HIS A 28 3.59 7.06 -3.69
CA HIS A 28 3.60 7.43 -2.28
C HIS A 28 3.15 8.88 -1.99
N GLY A 29 2.99 9.69 -3.02
CA GLY A 29 2.68 11.11 -2.89
C GLY A 29 3.66 11.83 -1.97
N THR A 30 3.13 12.59 -1.02
CA THR A 30 3.87 13.28 0.04
C THR A 30 3.69 12.60 1.40
N SER A 31 3.35 11.31 1.41
CA SER A 31 3.10 10.54 2.62
C SER A 31 4.35 10.41 3.48
N VAL A 32 4.15 10.09 4.76
CA VAL A 32 5.24 9.82 5.71
C VAL A 32 5.85 8.45 5.43
N MET A 33 7.18 8.37 5.45
CA MET A 33 7.94 7.12 5.51
C MET A 33 7.84 6.51 6.93
N HIS A 34 6.65 6.00 7.30
CA HIS A 34 6.33 5.57 8.67
C HIS A 34 7.37 4.63 9.30
N SER A 35 7.93 3.69 8.54
CA SER A 35 8.95 2.76 9.05
C SER A 35 10.25 3.46 9.45
N ILE A 36 10.65 4.50 8.70
CA ILE A 36 11.86 5.29 8.98
C ILE A 36 11.57 6.26 10.12
N TYR A 37 10.42 6.93 10.07
CA TYR A 37 10.00 7.87 11.10
C TYR A 37 9.89 7.20 12.48
N ARG A 38 9.25 6.02 12.56
CA ARG A 38 9.13 5.26 13.81
C ARG A 38 10.48 4.89 14.40
N LYS A 39 11.41 4.39 13.58
CA LYS A 39 12.79 4.08 14.02
C LYS A 39 13.53 5.33 14.51
N ALA A 40 13.30 6.47 13.88
CA ALA A 40 13.91 7.73 14.30
C ALA A 40 13.35 8.19 15.66
N LEU A 41 12.03 8.09 15.85
CA LEU A 41 11.37 8.41 17.11
C LEU A 41 11.89 7.54 18.27
N GLU A 42 12.03 6.24 18.04
CA GLU A 42 12.56 5.29 19.04
C GLU A 42 14.00 5.62 19.43
N LYS A 43 14.81 6.14 18.51
CA LYS A 43 16.23 6.42 18.74
C LYS A 43 16.49 7.81 19.35
N ASN A 44 15.78 8.83 18.89
CA ASN A 44 16.10 10.23 19.17
C ASN A 44 14.97 11.00 19.88
N GLY A 45 13.84 10.34 20.19
CA GLY A 45 12.68 10.99 20.80
C GLY A 45 11.84 11.76 19.78
N VAL A 46 11.24 12.88 20.19
CA VAL A 46 10.31 13.64 19.34
C VAL A 46 11.08 14.34 18.21
N ILE A 47 10.80 13.94 16.96
CA ILE A 47 11.39 14.53 15.75
C ILE A 47 10.24 15.00 14.83
N PRO A 48 10.40 16.12 14.09
CA PRO A 48 9.41 16.54 13.11
C PRO A 48 9.16 15.49 12.01
N GLU A 49 7.90 15.21 11.73
CA GLU A 49 7.48 14.28 10.68
C GLU A 49 7.82 14.77 9.27
N HIS A 50 7.88 16.09 9.07
CA HIS A 50 8.16 16.75 7.80
C HIS A 50 9.41 16.18 7.10
N ASP A 51 10.47 15.91 7.85
CA ASP A 51 11.75 15.43 7.30
C ASP A 51 11.70 13.97 6.82
N PHE A 52 10.59 13.27 7.10
CA PHE A 52 10.36 11.88 6.75
C PHE A 52 9.29 11.70 5.67
N ARG A 53 8.85 12.79 5.04
CA ARG A 53 7.86 12.72 3.95
C ARG A 53 8.52 12.47 2.60
N TYR A 54 7.82 11.76 1.73
CA TYR A 54 8.23 11.65 0.33
C TYR A 54 8.17 13.03 -0.35
N PRO A 55 9.06 13.30 -1.31
CA PRO A 55 9.11 14.60 -1.99
C PRO A 55 7.91 14.85 -2.91
N GLY A 56 7.08 13.84 -3.18
CA GLY A 56 5.98 13.93 -4.14
C GLY A 56 6.44 13.80 -5.61
N PRO A 57 5.58 14.21 -6.55
CA PRO A 57 4.31 14.90 -6.32
C PRO A 57 3.21 13.98 -5.80
N LYS A 58 2.09 14.56 -5.33
CA LYS A 58 0.87 13.81 -5.00
C LYS A 58 0.30 13.14 -6.27
N PRO A 59 -0.52 12.08 -6.11
CA PRO A 59 -1.32 11.52 -7.19
C PRO A 59 -2.03 12.60 -8.01
N LEU A 60 -1.85 12.57 -9.33
CA LEU A 60 -2.47 13.53 -10.25
C LEU A 60 -3.67 12.93 -11.00
N THR A 61 -3.76 11.61 -11.05
CA THR A 61 -4.83 10.88 -11.78
C THR A 61 -5.55 9.89 -10.87
N LYS A 62 -6.74 9.44 -11.28
CA LYS A 62 -7.48 8.40 -10.55
C LYS A 62 -6.67 7.11 -10.44
N GLU A 63 -5.96 6.74 -11.50
CA GLU A 63 -5.13 5.53 -11.56
C GLU A 63 -3.97 5.61 -10.57
N SER A 64 -3.32 6.78 -10.43
CA SER A 64 -2.26 6.99 -9.44
C SER A 64 -2.78 6.92 -8.00
N VAL A 65 -4.02 7.34 -7.74
CA VAL A 65 -4.69 7.17 -6.44
C VAL A 65 -4.98 5.69 -6.16
N VAL A 66 -5.49 4.96 -7.17
CA VAL A 66 -5.73 3.51 -7.06
C VAL A 66 -4.43 2.78 -6.73
N LEU A 67 -3.33 3.10 -7.42
CA LEU A 67 -2.02 2.51 -7.18
C LEU A 67 -1.52 2.79 -5.75
N MET A 68 -1.61 4.03 -5.29
CA MET A 68 -1.25 4.42 -3.92
C MET A 68 -2.03 3.62 -2.87
N LEU A 69 -3.35 3.51 -3.05
CA LEU A 69 -4.22 2.81 -2.11
C LEU A 69 -3.97 1.30 -2.13
N ALA A 70 -3.81 0.71 -3.31
CA ALA A 70 -3.50 -0.71 -3.46
C ALA A 70 -2.16 -1.06 -2.79
N ASP A 71 -1.09 -0.30 -3.05
CA ASP A 71 0.23 -0.49 -2.42
C ASP A 71 0.16 -0.42 -0.89
N ALA A 72 -0.51 0.62 -0.36
CA ALA A 72 -0.65 0.80 1.08
C ALA A 72 -1.47 -0.32 1.74
N CYS A 73 -2.58 -0.73 1.11
CA CYS A 73 -3.44 -1.79 1.63
C CYS A 73 -2.76 -3.16 1.55
N GLU A 74 -2.04 -3.45 0.47
CA GLU A 74 -1.24 -4.67 0.32
C GLU A 74 -0.21 -4.79 1.45
N ALA A 75 0.60 -3.74 1.64
CA ALA A 75 1.64 -3.72 2.66
C ALA A 75 1.06 -3.87 4.08
N ALA A 76 -0.06 -3.18 4.36
CA ALA A 76 -0.72 -3.26 5.67
C ALA A 76 -1.37 -4.63 5.91
N SER A 77 -1.96 -5.24 4.87
CA SER A 77 -2.65 -6.52 4.99
C SER A 77 -1.73 -7.67 5.41
N ARG A 78 -0.44 -7.60 5.05
CA ARG A 78 0.59 -8.59 5.44
C ARG A 78 0.83 -8.66 6.94
N LEU A 79 0.41 -7.65 7.68
CA LEU A 79 0.57 -7.54 9.14
C LEU A 79 -0.68 -7.96 9.92
N ILE A 80 -1.78 -8.31 9.24
CA ILE A 80 -3.01 -8.77 9.88
C ILE A 80 -2.91 -10.28 10.13
N GLU A 81 -2.89 -10.68 11.40
CA GLU A 81 -2.78 -12.10 11.80
C GLU A 81 -3.99 -12.93 11.34
N GLU A 82 -5.22 -12.41 11.52
CA GLU A 82 -6.44 -13.08 11.01
C GLU A 82 -7.21 -12.11 10.11
N PRO A 83 -7.06 -12.23 8.78
CA PRO A 83 -7.60 -11.28 7.80
C PRO A 83 -9.08 -11.56 7.50
N THR A 84 -9.94 -11.38 8.50
CA THR A 84 -11.39 -11.46 8.30
C THR A 84 -11.89 -10.32 7.40
N ASN A 85 -13.01 -10.52 6.70
CA ASN A 85 -13.57 -9.48 5.83
C ASN A 85 -13.81 -8.14 6.56
N ALA A 86 -14.25 -8.20 7.82
CA ALA A 86 -14.44 -7.01 8.66
C ALA A 86 -13.10 -6.30 8.94
N ARG A 87 -12.06 -7.02 9.38
CA ARG A 87 -10.74 -6.44 9.65
C ARG A 87 -10.08 -5.86 8.40
N LEU A 88 -10.26 -6.52 7.25
CA LEU A 88 -9.79 -6.01 5.96
C LEU A 88 -10.51 -4.72 5.57
N ARG A 89 -11.84 -4.66 5.75
CA ARG A 89 -12.62 -3.44 5.50
C ARG A 89 -12.16 -2.30 6.40
N ASP A 90 -12.07 -2.53 7.71
CA ASP A 90 -11.61 -1.51 8.67
C ASP A 90 -10.22 -0.98 8.32
N MET A 91 -9.29 -1.87 7.92
CA MET A 91 -7.95 -1.50 7.48
C MET A 91 -8.00 -0.61 6.23
N VAL A 92 -8.75 -1.01 5.20
CA VAL A 92 -8.85 -0.27 3.94
C VAL A 92 -9.48 1.11 4.16
N GLU A 93 -10.57 1.19 4.92
CA GLU A 93 -11.25 2.45 5.24
C GLU A 93 -10.33 3.38 6.05
N LYS A 94 -9.60 2.84 7.02
CA LYS A 94 -8.60 3.59 7.79
C LYS A 94 -7.52 4.16 6.88
N ILE A 95 -6.95 3.36 5.97
CA ILE A 95 -5.91 3.83 5.04
C ILE A 95 -6.44 4.93 4.14
N ILE A 96 -7.64 4.78 3.57
CA ILE A 96 -8.26 5.81 2.74
C ILE A 96 -8.44 7.11 3.53
N ASN A 97 -8.94 7.03 4.77
CA ASN A 97 -9.15 8.19 5.62
C ASN A 97 -7.82 8.86 6.02
N ASP A 98 -6.78 8.08 6.36
CA ASP A 98 -5.45 8.59 6.67
C ASP A 98 -4.87 9.36 5.47
N LYS A 99 -5.01 8.83 4.24
CA LYS A 99 -4.57 9.52 3.02
C LYS A 99 -5.40 10.76 2.70
N PHE A 100 -6.71 10.71 2.94
CA PHE A 100 -7.62 11.84 2.74
C PHE A 100 -7.27 12.99 3.69
N THR A 101 -7.12 12.70 4.98
CA THR A 101 -6.74 13.69 6.00
C THR A 101 -5.33 14.24 5.80
N ASP A 102 -4.40 13.44 5.26
CA ASP A 102 -3.06 13.87 4.83
C ASP A 102 -3.07 14.64 3.48
N GLY A 103 -4.25 14.93 2.94
CA GLY A 103 -4.46 15.72 1.72
C GLY A 103 -3.83 15.11 0.46
N GLN A 104 -3.60 13.79 0.42
CA GLN A 104 -2.91 13.12 -0.68
C GLN A 104 -3.73 13.14 -1.99
N PHE A 105 -5.03 13.33 -1.90
CA PHE A 105 -5.94 13.29 -3.04
C PHE A 105 -6.23 14.66 -3.67
N ASN A 106 -5.72 15.75 -3.07
CA ASN A 106 -6.09 17.13 -3.43
C ASN A 106 -5.80 17.51 -4.89
N ASP A 107 -4.82 16.84 -5.52
CA ASP A 107 -4.36 17.16 -6.88
C ASP A 107 -4.89 16.17 -7.92
N SER A 108 -5.79 15.27 -7.52
CA SER A 108 -6.40 14.25 -8.40
C SER A 108 -7.91 14.47 -8.54
N PRO A 109 -8.51 14.15 -9.70
CA PRO A 109 -9.95 14.29 -9.91
C PRO A 109 -10.76 13.13 -9.31
N ILE A 110 -10.39 12.66 -8.11
CA ILE A 110 -11.04 11.53 -7.42
C ILE A 110 -12.24 12.02 -6.61
N THR A 111 -13.36 11.29 -6.68
CA THR A 111 -14.56 11.59 -5.90
C THR A 111 -14.71 10.64 -4.70
N LEU A 112 -15.50 11.02 -3.70
CA LEU A 112 -15.87 10.11 -2.60
C LEU A 112 -16.54 8.82 -3.11
N SER A 113 -17.34 8.92 -4.19
CA SER A 113 -17.94 7.74 -4.82
C SER A 113 -16.87 6.81 -5.44
N ASP A 114 -15.82 7.36 -6.04
CA ASP A 114 -14.70 6.56 -6.54
C ASP A 114 -13.95 5.88 -5.38
N LEU A 115 -13.70 6.60 -4.28
CA LEU A 115 -13.04 6.04 -3.09
C LEU A 115 -13.82 4.86 -2.50
N ASN A 116 -15.15 4.95 -2.43
CA ASN A 116 -15.99 3.83 -1.97
C ASN A 116 -15.87 2.60 -2.89
N LYS A 117 -15.91 2.79 -4.20
CA LYS A 117 -15.73 1.70 -5.17
C LYS A 117 -14.35 1.06 -5.07
N ILE A 118 -13.32 1.89 -4.87
CA ILE A 118 -11.95 1.41 -4.65
C ILE A 118 -11.87 0.59 -3.38
N ALA A 119 -12.48 1.06 -2.27
CA ALA A 119 -12.50 0.35 -1.00
C ALA A 119 -13.15 -1.04 -1.15
N GLU A 120 -14.34 -1.10 -1.74
CA GLU A 120 -15.06 -2.35 -2.01
C GLU A 120 -14.23 -3.32 -2.86
N SER A 121 -13.60 -2.81 -3.92
CA SER A 121 -12.76 -3.62 -4.81
C SER A 121 -11.54 -4.18 -4.08
N ILE A 122 -10.83 -3.36 -3.31
CA ILE A 122 -9.64 -3.79 -2.55
C ILE A 122 -10.04 -4.84 -1.50
N VAL A 123 -11.12 -4.61 -0.75
CA VAL A 123 -11.61 -5.57 0.25
C VAL A 123 -11.97 -6.91 -0.39
N SER A 124 -12.65 -6.88 -1.54
CA SER A 124 -13.00 -8.09 -2.29
C SER A 124 -11.74 -8.85 -2.76
N THR A 125 -10.77 -8.15 -3.35
CA THR A 125 -9.51 -8.74 -3.80
C THR A 125 -8.71 -9.35 -2.65
N LEU A 126 -8.53 -8.61 -1.54
CA LEU A 126 -7.80 -9.11 -0.38
C LEU A 126 -8.49 -10.32 0.25
N THR A 127 -9.82 -10.29 0.38
CA THR A 127 -10.61 -11.43 0.89
C THR A 127 -10.35 -12.69 0.06
N GLY A 128 -10.35 -12.57 -1.28
CA GLY A 128 -10.03 -13.68 -2.17
C GLY A 128 -8.62 -14.23 -1.96
N ILE A 129 -7.61 -13.34 -1.90
CA ILE A 129 -6.20 -13.73 -1.69
C ILE A 129 -6.03 -14.49 -0.38
N PHE A 130 -6.59 -13.98 0.72
CA PHE A 130 -6.41 -14.60 2.04
C PHE A 130 -7.19 -15.89 2.22
N HIS A 131 -8.39 -16.03 1.65
CA HIS A 131 -9.09 -17.32 1.65
C HIS A 131 -8.30 -18.41 0.92
N SER A 132 -7.75 -18.11 -0.27
CA SER A 132 -6.93 -19.07 -1.01
C SER A 132 -5.66 -19.47 -0.24
N ARG A 133 -5.09 -18.56 0.54
CA ARG A 133 -3.92 -18.85 1.38
C ARG A 133 -4.26 -19.82 2.53
N ILE A 134 -5.39 -19.62 3.21
CA ILE A 134 -5.85 -20.51 4.29
C ILE A 134 -6.05 -21.92 3.75
N GLU A 135 -6.73 -22.07 2.61
CA GLU A 135 -6.92 -23.38 1.95
C GLU A 135 -5.59 -24.06 1.58
N TYR A 136 -4.57 -23.29 1.17
CA TYR A 136 -3.23 -23.82 0.87
C TYR A 136 -2.51 -24.32 2.14
N GLU A 137 -2.52 -23.53 3.22
CA GLU A 137 -1.89 -23.88 4.49
C GLU A 137 -2.57 -25.11 5.13
N GLU A 138 -3.90 -25.24 5.04
CA GLU A 138 -4.62 -26.45 5.48
C GLU A 138 -4.22 -27.69 4.67
N LYS A 139 -4.05 -27.57 3.34
CA LYS A 139 -3.60 -28.68 2.49
C LYS A 139 -2.16 -29.10 2.76
N GLU A 140 -1.26 -28.15 3.05
CA GLU A 140 0.12 -28.48 3.45
C GLU A 140 0.18 -29.16 4.81
N ASN A 141 -0.60 -28.68 5.78
CA ASN A 141 -0.65 -29.25 7.14
C ASN A 141 -1.29 -30.66 7.17
N ASN A 142 -2.14 -30.98 6.20
CA ASN A 142 -2.77 -32.31 6.06
C ASN A 142 -1.96 -33.31 5.20
N LYS A 143 -0.73 -32.99 4.77
CA LYS A 143 0.12 -34.02 4.14
C LYS A 143 0.52 -35.06 5.18
N PRO A 144 0.35 -36.38 4.92
CA PRO A 144 0.82 -37.41 5.83
C PRO A 144 2.32 -37.22 6.06
N LYS A 145 2.72 -37.10 7.33
CA LYS A 145 4.13 -37.10 7.70
C LYS A 145 4.69 -38.44 7.24
N ASP A 146 5.63 -38.39 6.31
CA ASP A 146 6.39 -39.55 5.86
C ASP A 146 7.15 -40.10 7.08
N THR A 147 6.56 -41.09 7.75
CA THR A 147 7.23 -41.86 8.79
C THR A 147 8.19 -42.80 8.09
N GLY A 148 9.34 -42.25 7.70
CA GLY A 148 10.45 -43.02 7.15
C GLY A 148 10.76 -44.19 8.07
N SER A 149 10.67 -45.39 7.49
CA SER A 149 11.09 -46.65 8.10
C SER A 149 12.61 -46.75 8.25
#